data_AF-A0A1I8NGD1-F1
#
_entry.id   AF-A0A1I8NGD1-F1
#
_cell.length_a   1.000
_cell.length_b   1.000
_cell.length_c   1.000
_cell.angle_alpha   90.00
_cell.angle_beta   90.00
_cell.angle_gamma   90.00
#
_symmetry.space_group_name_H-M   'P 1'
#
loop_
_entity.id
_entity.type
_entity.pdbx_description
1 polymer ?
#
loop_
_entity_poly.entity_id
_entity_poly.type
_entity_poly.pdbx_seq_one_letter_code
_entity_poly.pdbx_strand_id
1 'polypeptide(L)'
;MSSSNDINLTNPLEKARYDRQYYAAKGNKPPRFDSISPKHIQQLFDERPSFSHLKQLALKRLHQTIWEQLKFLTNIDYCQEYDLSDVEKISHNVFSWSHEDFLERRKLPNCIWVDVLLMESNPTCLEKQKVAADVREIEKFIDLIFEAAVETKKHESLKEEDLWKCLREKLLKTLKETQDRVMVENVNDFLEKQQKRLTALEEIFMNSDVFDPIEVRYELNWYRSIVKQNQYRMDQAVSAYTNEIEKLNEKIMTEKHCGDSIMDTYYSLVEQYKRRINELQERFDNEFEVMENKNNYIQAQIDKLRDAKKMHLQEIERFHREIEKRLEKEERERQLAELKRQEAEAEALALLEAQKLKKRKKGQNRGGQKSKPH
;
A
#
# COMPACT_ATOMS: atom_id res chain seq x y z
N MET A 1 -1.60 93.83 70.70
CA MET A 1 -1.12 95.07 71.34
C MET A 1 0.07 94.73 72.21
N SER A 2 1.23 95.28 71.86
CA SER A 2 2.39 95.57 72.73
C SER A 2 3.06 94.38 73.43
N SER A 3 4.37 94.21 73.46
CA SER A 3 5.51 94.97 72.95
C SER A 3 6.74 94.13 73.34
N SER A 4 7.65 93.94 72.39
CA SER A 4 9.11 93.86 72.51
C SER A 4 9.74 93.25 73.77
N ASN A 5 10.56 92.20 73.60
CA ASN A 5 12.01 92.40 73.54
C ASN A 5 12.77 91.09 73.25
N ASP A 6 13.64 91.22 72.25
CA ASP A 6 15.02 90.74 72.16
C ASP A 6 15.37 89.25 72.03
N ILE A 7 15.91 89.01 70.83
CA ILE A 7 16.65 87.86 70.33
C ILE A 7 17.82 87.51 71.26
N ASN A 8 18.00 86.22 71.56
CA ASN A 8 19.34 85.66 71.77
C ASN A 8 19.42 84.22 71.27
N LEU A 9 20.05 84.07 70.09
CA LEU A 9 20.69 82.83 69.67
C LEU A 9 21.73 82.44 70.71
N THR A 10 21.70 81.21 71.20
CA THR A 10 22.85 80.29 71.26
C THR A 10 22.46 78.99 71.95
N ASN A 11 22.47 77.89 71.19
CA ASN A 11 22.70 76.55 71.73
C ASN A 11 23.98 76.56 72.57
N PRO A 12 24.05 75.70 73.60
CA PRO A 12 25.21 74.82 73.63
C PRO A 12 24.77 73.37 73.83
N LEU A 13 25.13 72.56 72.82
CA LEU A 13 25.65 71.20 72.92
C LEU A 13 25.81 70.72 74.37
N GLU A 14 25.21 69.57 74.69
CA GLU A 14 25.61 68.77 75.84
C GLU A 14 27.14 68.69 75.87
N LYS A 15 27.73 69.46 76.78
CA LYS A 15 29.18 69.51 76.94
C LYS A 15 29.62 68.13 77.39
N ALA A 16 30.51 67.52 76.62
CA ALA A 16 31.13 66.25 76.93
C ALA A 16 31.62 66.24 78.38
N ARG A 17 31.52 65.08 79.04
CA ARG A 17 31.84 64.83 80.48
C ARG A 17 33.26 65.22 80.94
N TYR A 18 34.04 65.88 80.09
CA TYR A 18 35.43 66.30 80.32
C TYR A 18 35.65 67.80 80.05
N ASP A 19 34.66 68.66 80.31
CA ASP A 19 34.87 70.11 80.24
C ASP A 19 35.80 70.60 81.37
N ARG A 20 37.01 70.97 80.98
CA ARG A 20 38.13 71.38 81.86
C ARG A 20 37.78 72.64 82.68
N GLN A 21 36.86 73.47 82.20
CA GLN A 21 36.45 74.71 82.89
C GLN A 21 35.48 74.44 84.05
N TYR A 22 34.70 73.35 84.02
CA TYR A 22 33.81 72.95 85.11
C TYR A 22 34.57 72.57 86.39
N TYR A 23 35.75 71.95 86.24
CA TYR A 23 36.61 71.57 87.36
C TYR A 23 37.48 72.71 87.88
N ALA A 24 37.71 73.76 87.08
CA ALA A 24 38.47 74.93 87.51
C ALA A 24 37.66 75.87 88.41
N ALA A 25 36.33 75.89 88.27
CA ALA A 25 35.44 76.78 89.04
C ALA A 25 35.09 76.26 90.44
N LYS A 26 35.18 74.94 90.68
CA LYS A 26 35.03 74.35 92.03
C LYS A 26 36.41 74.23 92.67
N GLY A 27 36.78 75.24 93.46
CA GLY A 27 38.00 75.29 94.29
C GLY A 27 38.05 74.26 95.43
N ASN A 28 37.64 73.02 95.18
CA ASN A 28 37.79 71.90 96.09
C ASN A 28 39.04 71.12 95.69
N LYS A 29 40.14 71.37 96.41
CA LYS A 29 41.33 70.51 96.37
C LYS A 29 40.92 69.09 96.78
N PRO A 30 40.96 68.08 95.90
CA PRO A 30 40.72 66.71 96.34
C PRO A 30 41.89 66.25 97.24
N PRO A 31 41.64 65.44 98.27
CA PRO A 31 42.68 64.99 99.18
C PRO A 31 43.67 64.06 98.47
N ARG A 32 44.91 64.54 98.37
CA ARG A 32 46.20 63.85 98.49
C ARG A 32 46.36 62.46 97.84
N PHE A 33 47.10 62.49 96.73
CA PHE A 33 47.99 61.43 96.24
C PHE A 33 49.24 61.22 97.12
N ASP A 34 49.10 61.17 98.45
CA ASP A 34 50.25 61.00 99.36
C ASP A 34 50.44 59.56 99.87
N SER A 35 49.82 58.56 99.24
CA SER A 35 50.03 57.15 99.64
C SER A 35 49.79 56.12 98.54
N ILE A 36 50.09 56.43 97.28
CA ILE A 36 50.15 55.38 96.26
C ILE A 36 51.51 54.69 96.38
N SER A 37 51.53 53.48 96.95
CA SER A 37 52.76 52.70 97.03
C SER A 37 53.29 52.37 95.62
N PRO A 38 54.62 52.23 95.43
CA PRO A 38 55.20 51.86 94.15
C PRO A 38 54.57 50.60 93.53
N LYS A 39 54.06 49.69 94.36
CA LYS A 39 53.32 48.49 93.93
C LYS A 39 51.98 48.80 93.26
N HIS A 40 51.28 49.87 93.65
CA HIS A 40 50.04 50.28 92.99
C HIS A 40 50.29 50.96 91.63
N ILE A 41 51.41 51.67 91.49
CA ILE A 41 51.83 52.22 90.19
C ILE A 41 52.25 51.07 89.27
N GLN A 42 52.99 50.09 89.80
CA GLN A 42 53.37 48.89 89.07
C GLN A 42 52.14 48.05 88.67
N GLN A 43 51.16 47.89 89.55
CA GLN A 43 49.85 47.30 89.22
C GLN A 43 49.12 48.06 88.12
N LEU A 44 49.14 49.40 88.09
CA LEU A 44 48.56 50.20 86.99
C LEU A 44 49.30 50.07 85.65
N PHE A 45 50.61 49.78 85.67
CA PHE A 45 51.38 49.49 84.46
C PHE A 45 51.29 48.02 84.02
N ASP A 46 51.15 47.09 84.96
CA ASP A 46 50.93 45.65 84.74
C ASP A 46 49.47 45.36 84.33
N GLU A 47 48.52 46.22 84.72
CA GLU A 47 47.12 46.24 84.25
C GLU A 47 46.95 46.90 82.88
N ARG A 48 48.04 47.29 82.20
CA ARG A 48 47.90 47.58 80.76
C ARG A 48 47.47 46.28 80.09
N PRO A 49 46.26 46.21 79.48
CA PRO A 49 45.89 45.04 78.71
C PRO A 49 46.99 44.85 77.68
N SER A 50 47.63 43.69 77.71
CA SER A 50 48.67 43.34 76.74
C SER A 50 48.20 43.83 75.37
N PHE A 51 49.10 44.50 74.64
CA PHE A 51 48.77 45.01 73.31
C PHE A 51 48.25 43.91 72.37
N SER A 52 48.26 42.62 72.79
CA SER A 52 47.51 41.51 72.20
C SER A 52 46.06 41.85 71.83
N HIS A 53 45.27 42.48 72.70
CA HIS A 53 43.87 42.81 72.33
C HIS A 53 43.81 43.89 71.26
N LEU A 54 44.62 44.95 71.40
CA LEU A 54 44.78 45.99 70.37
C LEU A 54 45.35 45.45 69.06
N LYS A 55 46.26 44.47 69.11
CA LYS A 55 46.88 43.78 67.97
C LYS A 55 45.87 42.87 67.28
N GLN A 56 45.00 42.19 68.03
CA GLN A 56 43.89 41.43 67.46
C GLN A 56 42.86 42.36 66.80
N LEU A 57 42.56 43.49 67.44
CA LEU A 57 41.65 44.49 66.87
C LEU A 57 42.27 45.13 65.62
N ALA A 58 43.57 45.40 65.62
CA ALA A 58 44.33 45.89 64.47
C ALA A 58 44.42 44.84 63.35
N LEU A 59 44.68 43.56 63.66
CA LEU A 59 44.69 42.46 62.69
C LEU A 59 43.30 42.22 62.10
N LYS A 60 42.25 42.23 62.91
CA LYS A 60 40.86 42.16 62.44
C LYS A 60 40.51 43.36 61.57
N ARG A 61 40.92 44.57 61.98
CA ARG A 61 40.68 45.79 61.20
C ARG A 61 41.44 45.74 59.88
N LEU A 62 42.67 45.27 59.89
CA LEU A 62 43.52 45.12 58.71
C LEU A 62 42.99 44.03 57.77
N HIS A 63 42.58 42.87 58.29
CA HIS A 63 41.89 41.82 57.54
C HIS A 63 40.62 42.37 56.90
N GLN A 64 39.78 43.07 57.66
CA GLN A 64 38.58 43.70 57.15
C GLN A 64 38.88 44.76 56.08
N THR A 65 39.91 45.60 56.28
CA THR A 65 40.30 46.60 55.28
C THR A 65 40.81 45.93 54.01
N ILE A 66 41.67 44.91 54.12
CA ILE A 66 42.14 44.14 52.95
C ILE A 66 40.96 43.48 52.24
N TRP A 67 40.04 42.88 52.99
CA TRP A 67 38.84 42.26 52.44
C TRP A 67 37.95 43.27 51.71
N GLU A 68 37.71 44.44 52.30
CA GLU A 68 36.96 45.54 51.67
C GLU A 68 37.66 46.03 50.38
N GLN A 69 38.99 46.10 50.37
CA GLN A 69 39.77 46.46 49.17
C GLN A 69 39.72 45.38 48.08
N LEU A 70 39.87 44.10 48.44
CA LEU A 70 39.77 42.98 47.49
C LEU A 70 38.36 42.88 46.91
N LYS A 71 37.34 43.05 47.75
CA LYS A 71 35.94 43.09 47.32
C LYS A 71 35.63 44.29 46.43
N PHE A 72 36.27 45.43 46.67
CA PHE A 72 36.19 46.57 45.76
C PHE A 72 36.82 46.22 44.40
N LEU A 73 38.01 45.61 44.39
CA LEU A 73 38.67 45.16 43.15
C LEU A 73 37.84 44.13 42.36
N THR A 74 37.12 43.22 43.02
CA THR A 74 36.19 42.30 42.33
C THR A 74 34.96 43.00 41.76
N ASN A 75 34.56 44.16 42.29
CA ASN A 75 33.33 44.86 41.94
C ASN A 75 33.51 46.01 40.93
N ILE A 76 34.73 46.51 40.72
CA ILE A 76 35.00 47.62 39.79
C ILE A 76 34.88 47.20 38.33
N ASP A 77 35.09 45.93 38.01
CA ASP A 77 35.21 45.46 36.63
C ASP A 77 34.07 44.52 36.21
N TYR A 78 32.90 45.11 36.00
CA TYR A 78 31.70 44.43 35.50
C TYR A 78 31.76 44.22 33.98
N CYS A 79 31.66 42.98 33.52
CA CYS A 79 31.27 42.67 32.13
C CYS A 79 29.75 42.59 32.04
N GLN A 80 29.12 43.35 31.15
CA GLN A 80 27.66 43.31 30.99
C GLN A 80 27.11 41.99 30.45
N GLU A 81 27.96 41.19 29.80
CA GLU A 81 27.56 39.94 29.14
C GLU A 81 27.49 38.74 30.12
N TYR A 82 27.98 38.87 31.36
CA TYR A 82 27.93 37.81 32.36
C TYR A 82 27.78 38.39 33.77
N ASP A 83 26.79 37.90 34.51
CA ASP A 83 26.58 38.27 35.90
C ASP A 83 27.72 37.70 36.77
N LEU A 84 28.53 38.59 37.37
CA LEU A 84 29.67 38.25 38.24
C LEU A 84 29.26 37.47 39.50
N SER A 85 27.96 37.37 39.77
CA SER A 85 27.38 36.53 40.82
C SER A 85 27.56 35.03 40.56
N ASP A 86 27.88 34.63 39.31
CA ASP A 86 27.77 33.25 38.81
C ASP A 86 29.14 32.67 38.38
N VAL A 87 30.24 33.02 39.03
CA VAL A 87 31.56 32.47 38.64
C VAL A 87 31.73 30.98 39.01
N GLU A 88 30.78 30.38 39.73
CA GLU A 88 30.64 28.92 39.79
C GLU A 88 30.27 28.28 38.44
N LYS A 89 29.88 29.08 37.43
CA LYS A 89 29.53 28.62 36.07
C LYS A 89 30.64 28.75 35.03
N ILE A 90 31.90 28.99 35.42
CA ILE A 90 33.00 28.74 34.47
C ILE A 90 33.20 27.22 34.45
N SER A 91 32.92 26.61 33.30
CA SER A 91 32.99 25.16 33.15
C SER A 91 34.33 24.61 33.66
N HIS A 92 34.28 23.61 34.53
CA HIS A 92 35.47 22.88 35.01
C HIS A 92 36.53 23.70 35.77
N ASN A 93 36.16 24.81 36.42
CA ASN A 93 37.05 25.61 37.28
C ASN A 93 38.37 26.00 36.58
N VAL A 94 38.31 26.39 35.30
CA VAL A 94 39.50 26.59 34.45
C VAL A 94 40.59 27.46 35.07
N PHE A 95 40.21 28.54 35.73
CA PHE A 95 41.13 29.53 36.29
C PHE A 95 41.58 29.20 37.72
N SER A 96 41.12 28.09 38.32
CA SER A 96 41.48 27.71 39.68
C SER A 96 42.93 27.25 39.80
N TRP A 97 43.62 27.69 40.86
CA TRP A 97 44.98 27.26 41.22
C TRP A 97 45.00 25.97 42.05
N SER A 98 43.85 25.39 42.38
CA SER A 98 43.77 24.13 43.14
C SER A 98 44.40 22.97 42.38
N HIS A 99 45.15 22.12 43.10
CA HIS A 99 45.74 20.92 42.53
C HIS A 99 44.68 19.90 42.08
N GLU A 100 43.57 19.79 42.81
CA GLU A 100 42.48 18.87 42.50
C GLU A 100 41.77 19.27 41.20
N ASP A 101 41.38 20.55 41.08
CA ASP A 101 40.78 21.10 39.86
C ASP A 101 41.73 20.94 38.65
N PHE A 102 43.04 21.11 38.85
CA PHE A 102 44.04 20.88 37.79
C PHE A 102 44.06 19.41 37.31
N LEU A 103 44.00 18.44 38.24
CA LEU A 103 43.95 17.03 37.88
C LEU A 103 42.65 16.64 37.20
N GLU A 104 41.52 17.22 37.60
CA GLU A 104 40.24 17.01 36.92
C GLU A 104 40.26 17.55 35.49
N ARG A 105 40.82 18.74 35.27
CA ARG A 105 40.99 19.31 33.92
C ARG A 105 41.83 18.41 33.01
N ARG A 106 42.87 17.74 33.55
CA ARG A 106 43.71 16.79 32.78
C ARG A 106 42.98 15.51 32.36
N LYS A 107 41.90 15.13 33.04
CA LYS A 107 41.09 13.95 32.67
C LYS A 107 40.15 14.25 31.50
N LEU A 108 39.94 15.52 31.15
CA LEU A 108 39.08 15.92 30.05
C LEU A 108 39.79 15.70 28.70
N PRO A 109 39.16 15.00 27.74
CA PRO A 109 39.76 14.77 26.44
C PRO A 109 39.77 16.04 25.55
N ASN A 110 40.86 16.21 24.80
CA ASN A 110 40.98 17.07 23.61
C ASN A 110 40.88 18.59 23.78
N CYS A 111 41.03 19.18 24.97
CA CYS A 111 41.01 20.64 25.18
C CYS A 111 39.75 21.37 24.64
N ILE A 112 38.68 20.65 24.29
CA ILE A 112 37.47 21.19 23.64
C ILE A 112 36.80 22.27 24.50
N TRP A 113 36.94 22.17 25.82
CA TRP A 113 36.46 23.16 26.77
C TRP A 113 37.14 24.53 26.60
N VAL A 114 38.39 24.59 26.11
CA VAL A 114 39.10 25.84 25.80
C VAL A 114 38.45 26.52 24.59
N ASP A 115 38.14 25.73 23.55
CA ASP A 115 37.54 26.23 22.32
C ASP A 115 36.11 26.74 22.58
N VAL A 116 35.34 26.03 23.41
CA VAL A 116 34.00 26.47 23.84
C VAL A 116 34.08 27.78 24.63
N LEU A 117 35.03 27.91 25.56
CA LEU A 117 35.20 29.14 26.33
C LEU A 117 35.63 30.34 25.47
N LEU A 118 36.50 30.12 24.49
CA LEU A 118 36.93 31.17 23.55
C LEU A 118 35.86 31.53 22.52
N MET A 119 34.95 30.60 22.19
CA MET A 119 33.81 30.88 21.31
C MET A 119 32.69 31.65 22.02
N GLU A 120 32.44 31.34 23.29
CA GLU A 120 31.30 31.88 24.04
C GLU A 120 31.61 33.21 24.75
N SER A 121 32.89 33.55 24.94
CA SER A 121 33.29 34.73 25.73
C SER A 121 34.31 35.61 25.03
N ASN A 122 34.13 36.93 25.16
CA ASN A 122 35.09 37.92 24.66
C ASN A 122 36.43 37.79 25.41
N PRO A 123 37.59 37.77 24.73
CA PRO A 123 38.91 37.65 25.37
C PRO A 123 39.16 38.68 26.48
N THR A 124 38.72 39.94 26.28
CA THR A 124 38.84 41.00 27.31
C THR A 124 38.02 40.69 28.56
N CYS A 125 36.90 39.98 28.41
CA CYS A 125 36.08 39.58 29.54
C CYS A 125 36.63 38.34 30.26
N LEU A 126 37.22 37.39 29.53
CA LEU A 126 37.90 36.24 30.10
C LEU A 126 39.11 36.66 30.97
N GLU A 127 39.86 37.67 30.55
CA GLU A 127 40.93 38.25 31.38
C GLU A 127 40.38 38.82 32.70
N LYS A 128 39.25 39.52 32.65
CA LYS A 128 38.59 40.06 33.85
C LYS A 128 38.05 38.95 34.77
N GLN A 129 37.46 37.90 34.20
CA GLN A 129 37.00 36.74 34.98
C GLN A 129 38.17 35.99 35.63
N LYS A 130 39.30 35.86 34.93
CA LYS A 130 40.53 35.32 35.49
C LYS A 130 41.00 36.15 36.67
N VAL A 131 41.05 37.48 36.54
CA VAL A 131 41.41 38.37 37.66
C VAL A 131 40.43 38.21 38.83
N ALA A 132 39.13 38.09 38.58
CA ALA A 132 38.13 37.86 39.63
C ALA A 132 38.24 36.47 40.30
N ALA A 133 38.71 35.45 39.58
CA ALA A 133 39.05 34.14 40.14
C ALA A 133 40.33 34.23 40.99
N ASP A 134 41.39 34.83 40.44
CA ASP A 134 42.68 35.05 41.12
C ASP A 134 42.49 35.84 42.43
N VAL A 135 41.67 36.91 42.42
CA VAL A 135 41.39 37.72 43.62
C VAL A 135 40.65 36.92 44.70
N ARG A 136 39.72 36.02 44.32
CA ARG A 136 39.03 35.15 45.29
C ARG A 136 39.91 34.07 45.87
N GLU A 137 40.83 33.54 45.08
CA GLU A 137 41.80 32.58 45.61
C GLU A 137 42.81 33.27 46.54
N ILE A 138 43.22 34.49 46.21
CA ILE A 138 43.98 35.37 47.11
C ILE A 138 43.20 35.66 48.39
N GLU A 139 41.89 35.94 48.31
CA GLU A 139 41.01 36.12 49.47
C GLU A 139 41.02 34.87 50.37
N LYS A 140 40.76 33.68 49.82
CA LYS A 140 40.82 32.41 50.56
C LYS A 140 42.19 32.17 51.20
N PHE A 141 43.27 32.47 50.48
CA PHE A 141 44.63 32.33 51.00
C PHE A 141 44.91 33.32 52.14
N ILE A 142 44.43 34.56 52.02
CA ILE A 142 44.54 35.59 53.05
C ILE A 142 43.74 35.20 54.29
N ASP A 143 42.53 34.67 54.14
CA ASP A 143 41.73 34.15 55.26
C ASP A 143 42.49 33.05 56.01
N LEU A 144 43.09 32.10 55.30
CA LEU A 144 43.93 31.06 55.91
C LEU A 144 45.16 31.63 56.63
N ILE A 145 45.80 32.66 56.08
CA ILE A 145 46.91 33.37 56.74
C ILE A 145 46.42 34.06 58.02
N PHE A 146 45.29 34.77 57.99
CA PHE A 146 44.77 35.45 59.18
C PHE A 146 44.28 34.47 60.23
N GLU A 147 43.67 33.36 59.85
CA GLU A 147 43.33 32.27 60.76
C GLU A 147 44.58 31.66 61.41
N ALA A 148 45.62 31.38 60.63
CA ALA A 148 46.90 30.89 61.15
C ALA A 148 47.59 31.93 62.05
N ALA A 149 47.50 33.23 61.73
CA ALA A 149 48.02 34.33 62.54
C ALA A 149 47.25 34.51 63.86
N VAL A 150 45.95 34.18 63.87
CA VAL A 150 45.10 34.18 65.07
C VAL A 150 45.34 32.93 65.93
N GLU A 151 45.69 31.79 65.35
CA GLU A 151 46.02 30.56 66.09
C GLU A 151 47.43 30.57 66.69
N THR A 152 48.40 31.20 66.01
CA THR A 152 49.79 31.41 66.48
C THR A 152 49.92 32.38 67.66
N LYS A 153 48.78 32.76 68.29
CA LYS A 153 48.57 33.57 69.51
C LYS A 153 49.49 33.33 70.72
N LYS A 154 50.41 32.37 70.66
CA LYS A 154 51.29 31.99 71.79
C LYS A 154 52.67 32.63 71.77
N HIS A 155 53.11 33.27 70.68
CA HIS A 155 54.47 33.83 70.60
C HIS A 155 54.49 35.29 70.18
N GLU A 156 55.19 36.13 70.95
CA GLU A 156 55.19 37.60 70.86
C GLU A 156 55.80 38.17 69.56
N SER A 157 56.38 37.33 68.71
CA SER A 157 56.84 37.71 67.37
C SER A 157 56.38 36.64 66.37
N LEU A 158 55.51 37.02 65.42
CA LEU A 158 55.18 36.16 64.28
C LEU A 158 56.46 36.01 63.43
N LYS A 159 57.13 34.86 63.54
CA LYS A 159 58.16 34.45 62.59
C LYS A 159 57.45 33.74 61.44
N GLU A 160 57.89 34.03 60.22
CA GLU A 160 57.32 33.47 58.99
C GLU A 160 57.25 31.92 59.04
N GLU A 161 58.27 31.31 59.65
CA GLU A 161 58.40 29.85 59.83
C GLU A 161 57.27 29.22 60.66
N ASP A 162 56.76 29.92 61.68
CA ASP A 162 55.69 29.39 62.54
C ASP A 162 54.33 29.42 61.84
N LEU A 163 54.10 30.43 60.99
CA LEU A 163 52.90 30.53 60.15
C LEU A 163 52.87 29.39 59.12
N TRP A 164 53.99 29.18 58.42
CA TRP A 164 54.13 28.09 57.44
C TRP A 164 53.97 26.70 58.08
N LYS A 165 54.39 26.53 59.33
CA LYS A 165 54.22 25.28 60.07
C LYS A 165 52.75 24.98 60.37
N CYS A 166 51.99 25.95 60.90
CA CYS A 166 50.56 25.81 61.14
C CYS A 166 49.78 25.52 59.83
N LEU A 167 50.11 26.23 58.76
CA LEU A 167 49.47 26.02 57.45
C LEU A 167 49.74 24.61 56.93
N ARG A 168 51.00 24.15 57.04
CA ARG A 168 51.41 22.80 56.60
C ARG A 168 50.73 21.70 57.41
N GLU A 169 50.58 21.86 58.72
CA GLU A 169 49.91 20.90 59.59
C GLU A 169 48.41 20.78 59.24
N LYS A 170 47.73 21.90 58.97
CA LYS A 170 46.33 21.88 58.51
C LYS A 170 46.18 21.21 57.13
N LEU A 171 47.05 21.54 56.18
CA LEU A 171 47.05 20.93 54.84
C LEU A 171 47.34 19.42 54.88
N LEU A 172 48.25 18.97 55.74
CA LEU A 172 48.53 17.55 55.94
C LEU A 172 47.36 16.80 56.58
N LYS A 173 46.61 17.47 57.47
CA LYS A 173 45.44 16.89 58.11
C LYS A 173 44.30 16.72 57.11
N THR A 174 44.00 17.75 56.31
CA THR A 174 42.98 17.67 55.26
C THR A 174 43.34 16.63 54.21
N LEU A 175 44.62 16.53 53.81
CA LEU A 175 45.09 15.51 52.86
C LEU A 175 44.90 14.07 53.37
N LYS A 176 45.13 13.82 54.67
CA LYS A 176 44.89 12.50 55.26
C LYS A 176 43.40 12.16 55.32
N GLU A 177 42.58 13.13 55.72
CA GLU A 177 41.12 12.96 55.79
C GLU A 177 40.50 12.71 54.40
N THR A 178 41.02 13.34 53.34
CA THR A 178 40.59 13.08 51.96
C THR A 178 41.09 11.73 51.45
N GLN A 179 42.33 11.34 51.77
CA GLN A 179 42.88 10.03 51.39
C GLN A 179 42.10 8.86 52.01
N ASP A 180 41.72 8.98 53.29
CA ASP A 180 40.93 7.95 53.98
C ASP A 180 39.50 7.85 53.42
N ARG A 181 38.87 8.98 53.07
CA ARG A 181 37.56 8.99 52.37
C ARG A 181 37.61 8.30 51.01
N VAL A 182 38.63 8.63 50.20
CA VAL A 182 38.80 8.05 48.86
C VAL A 182 39.06 6.54 48.91
N MET A 183 39.78 6.04 49.93
CA MET A 183 39.94 4.59 50.10
C MET A 183 38.61 3.89 50.42
N VAL A 184 37.81 4.44 51.32
CA VAL A 184 36.52 3.84 51.72
C VAL A 184 35.51 3.86 50.57
N GLU A 185 35.42 4.97 49.84
CA GLU A 185 34.55 5.10 48.67
C GLU A 185 34.95 4.13 47.56
N ASN A 186 36.25 3.99 47.25
CA ASN A 186 36.71 3.05 46.22
C ASN A 186 36.42 1.59 46.56
N VAL A 187 36.51 1.20 47.84
CA VAL A 187 36.19 -0.17 48.29
C VAL A 187 34.68 -0.42 48.19
N ASN A 188 33.86 0.54 48.59
CA ASN A 188 32.40 0.42 48.46
C ASN A 188 31.96 0.38 47.00
N ASP A 189 32.52 1.23 46.14
CA ASP A 189 32.28 1.22 44.70
C ASP A 189 32.68 -0.12 44.06
N PHE A 190 33.79 -0.70 44.49
CA PHE A 190 34.23 -2.00 44.02
C PHE A 190 33.26 -3.10 44.44
N LEU A 191 32.84 -3.13 45.71
CA LEU A 191 31.87 -4.10 46.21
C LEU A 191 30.50 -3.96 45.56
N GLU A 192 30.02 -2.73 45.35
CA GLU A 192 28.74 -2.46 44.69
C GLU A 192 28.79 -2.89 43.22
N LYS A 193 29.91 -2.65 42.51
CA LYS A 193 30.10 -3.14 41.13
C LYS A 193 30.14 -4.66 41.05
N GLN A 194 30.75 -5.35 42.03
CA GLN A 194 30.74 -6.81 42.08
C GLN A 194 29.34 -7.35 42.37
N GLN A 195 28.61 -6.73 43.31
CA GLN A 195 27.24 -7.14 43.63
C GLN A 195 26.30 -6.97 42.44
N LYS A 196 26.36 -5.83 41.73
CA LYS A 196 25.58 -5.58 40.51
C LYS A 196 25.89 -6.58 39.40
N ARG A 197 27.14 -7.02 39.28
CA ARG A 197 27.53 -8.06 38.32
C ARG A 197 26.95 -9.43 38.68
N LEU A 198 26.95 -9.78 39.96
CA LEU A 198 26.38 -11.04 40.43
C LEU A 198 24.86 -11.08 40.23
N THR A 199 24.13 -10.02 40.61
CA THR A 199 22.68 -9.96 40.37
C THR A 199 22.33 -9.94 38.88
N ALA A 200 23.11 -9.26 38.04
CA ALA A 200 22.90 -9.31 36.59
C ALA A 200 23.15 -10.71 36.01
N LEU A 201 24.13 -11.45 36.51
CA LEU A 201 24.38 -12.83 36.10
C LEU A 201 23.27 -13.78 36.58
N GLU A 202 22.76 -13.60 37.80
CA GLU A 202 21.61 -14.35 38.31
C GLU A 202 20.35 -14.07 37.49
N GLU A 203 20.11 -12.81 37.11
CA GLU A 203 18.98 -12.43 36.26
C GLU A 203 19.10 -13.04 34.85
N ILE A 204 20.29 -13.00 34.25
CA ILE A 204 20.56 -13.66 32.95
C ILE A 204 20.34 -15.17 33.07
N PHE A 205 20.80 -15.81 34.16
CA PHE A 205 20.66 -17.25 34.35
C PHE A 205 19.20 -17.66 34.56
N MET A 206 18.46 -16.92 35.40
CA MET A 206 17.04 -17.19 35.67
C MET A 206 16.17 -16.92 34.44
N ASN A 207 16.46 -15.86 33.68
CA ASN A 207 15.74 -15.56 32.44
C ASN A 207 16.05 -16.60 31.35
N SER A 208 17.33 -16.99 31.21
CA SER A 208 17.77 -17.91 30.16
C SER A 208 17.32 -19.36 30.37
N ASP A 209 17.36 -19.87 31.60
CA ASP A 209 17.04 -21.28 31.87
C ASP A 209 15.55 -21.53 32.11
N VAL A 210 14.81 -20.54 32.63
CA VAL A 210 13.41 -20.73 33.07
C VAL A 210 12.42 -20.02 32.16
N PHE A 211 12.63 -18.74 31.85
CA PHE A 211 11.65 -17.95 31.12
C PHE A 211 11.75 -18.13 29.61
N ASP A 212 12.96 -18.15 29.04
CA ASP A 212 13.16 -18.34 27.59
C ASP A 212 12.49 -19.62 27.05
N PRO A 213 12.64 -20.82 27.67
CA PRO A 213 12.00 -22.03 27.15
C PRO A 213 10.47 -22.01 27.27
N ILE A 214 9.93 -21.27 28.25
CA ILE A 214 8.49 -21.11 28.43
C ILE A 214 7.93 -20.18 27.36
N GLU A 215 8.57 -19.02 27.16
CA GLU A 215 8.20 -18.06 26.11
C GLU A 215 8.26 -18.69 24.73
N VAL A 216 9.37 -19.35 24.38
CA VAL A 216 9.53 -20.06 23.10
C VAL A 216 8.44 -21.13 22.92
N ARG A 217 8.01 -21.83 23.98
CA ARG A 217 6.91 -22.79 23.89
C ARG A 217 5.57 -22.14 23.60
N TYR A 218 5.27 -21.00 24.22
CA TYR A 218 4.06 -20.23 23.94
C TYR A 218 4.05 -19.69 22.52
N GLU A 219 5.17 -19.13 22.06
CA GLU A 219 5.34 -18.68 20.67
C GLU A 219 5.12 -19.82 19.68
N LEU A 220 5.78 -20.96 19.87
CA LEU A 220 5.61 -22.14 19.03
C LEU A 220 4.16 -22.63 19.01
N ASN A 221 3.47 -22.64 20.15
CA ASN A 221 2.06 -23.02 20.22
C ASN A 221 1.15 -22.01 19.52
N TRP A 222 1.44 -20.72 19.63
CA TRP A 222 0.72 -19.67 18.93
C TRP A 222 0.89 -19.81 17.41
N TYR A 223 2.12 -19.97 16.93
CA TYR A 223 2.40 -20.21 15.51
C TYR A 223 1.71 -21.49 15.01
N ARG A 224 1.79 -22.59 15.76
CA ARG A 224 1.06 -23.83 15.42
C ARG A 224 -0.45 -23.61 15.34
N SER A 225 -1.02 -22.79 16.22
CA SER A 225 -2.45 -22.48 16.20
C SER A 225 -2.85 -21.66 14.98
N ILE A 226 -2.04 -20.66 14.60
CA ILE A 226 -2.24 -19.86 13.39
C ILE A 226 -2.13 -20.75 12.14
N VAL A 227 -1.11 -21.60 12.07
CA VAL A 227 -0.93 -22.53 10.95
C VAL A 227 -2.15 -23.45 10.83
N LYS A 228 -2.63 -24.01 11.94
CA LYS A 228 -3.85 -24.84 11.94
C LYS A 228 -5.09 -24.06 11.48
N GLN A 229 -5.29 -22.83 11.97
CA GLN A 229 -6.41 -21.99 11.54
C GLN A 229 -6.35 -21.68 10.03
N ASN A 230 -5.16 -21.36 9.52
CA ASN A 230 -4.96 -21.15 8.09
C ASN A 230 -5.21 -22.42 7.30
N GLN A 231 -4.75 -23.58 7.78
CA GLN A 231 -5.02 -24.87 7.15
C GLN A 231 -6.52 -25.15 7.08
N TYR A 232 -7.27 -24.96 8.18
CA TYR A 232 -8.74 -25.10 8.15
C TYR A 232 -9.43 -24.18 7.14
N ARG A 233 -8.97 -22.94 6.99
CA ARG A 233 -9.49 -22.01 5.98
C ARG A 233 -9.20 -22.49 4.56
N MET A 234 -8.00 -22.99 4.31
CA MET A 234 -7.62 -23.53 3.00
C MET A 234 -8.40 -24.81 2.68
N ASP A 235 -8.52 -25.72 3.65
CA ASP A 235 -9.29 -26.96 3.49
C ASP A 235 -10.77 -26.67 3.23
N GLN A 236 -11.33 -25.66 3.88
CA GLN A 236 -12.70 -25.20 3.61
C GLN A 236 -12.85 -24.65 2.19
N ALA A 237 -11.89 -23.85 1.71
CA ALA A 237 -11.89 -23.34 0.34
C ALA A 237 -11.76 -24.49 -0.68
N VAL A 238 -10.87 -25.44 -0.44
CA VAL A 238 -10.70 -26.63 -1.28
C VAL A 238 -11.98 -27.47 -1.30
N SER A 239 -12.64 -27.66 -0.15
CA SER A 239 -13.93 -28.34 -0.07
C SER A 239 -15.03 -27.61 -0.84
N ALA A 240 -15.06 -26.27 -0.79
CA ALA A 240 -16.02 -25.48 -1.55
C ALA A 240 -15.79 -25.64 -3.07
N TYR A 241 -14.54 -25.56 -3.53
CA TYR A 241 -14.21 -25.73 -4.95
C TYR A 241 -14.47 -27.15 -5.45
N THR A 242 -14.15 -28.18 -4.65
CA THR A 242 -14.44 -29.57 -5.02
C THR A 242 -15.93 -29.82 -5.17
N ASN A 243 -16.76 -29.33 -4.23
CA ASN A 243 -18.21 -29.39 -4.35
C ASN A 243 -18.74 -28.64 -5.59
N GLU A 244 -18.14 -27.52 -5.97
CA GLU A 244 -18.53 -26.78 -7.17
C GLU A 244 -18.15 -27.54 -8.44
N ILE A 245 -16.96 -28.14 -8.49
CA ILE A 245 -16.50 -28.99 -9.59
C ILE A 245 -17.43 -30.21 -9.74
N GLU A 246 -17.81 -30.86 -8.64
CA GLU A 246 -18.75 -31.99 -8.68
C GLU A 246 -20.11 -31.58 -9.27
N LYS A 247 -20.67 -30.45 -8.83
CA LYS A 247 -21.93 -29.91 -9.40
C LYS A 247 -21.81 -29.59 -10.89
N LEU A 248 -20.66 -29.05 -11.33
CA LEU A 248 -20.42 -28.78 -12.74
C LEU A 248 -20.30 -30.08 -13.54
N ASN A 249 -19.62 -31.10 -13.00
CA ASN A 249 -19.52 -32.41 -13.63
C ASN A 249 -20.90 -33.07 -13.76
N GLU A 250 -21.75 -33.00 -12.73
CA GLU A 250 -23.13 -33.48 -12.82
C GLU A 250 -23.89 -32.78 -13.94
N LYS A 251 -23.79 -31.44 -14.04
CA LYS A 251 -24.42 -30.68 -15.13
C LYS A 251 -23.92 -31.12 -16.50
N ILE A 252 -22.61 -31.27 -16.67
CA ILE A 252 -22.00 -31.74 -17.92
C ILE A 252 -22.52 -33.14 -18.29
N MET A 253 -22.62 -34.05 -17.32
CA MET A 253 -23.14 -35.39 -17.55
C MET A 253 -24.62 -35.37 -17.95
N THR A 254 -25.44 -34.52 -17.32
CA THR A 254 -26.84 -34.36 -17.69
C THR A 254 -27.01 -33.74 -19.08
N GLU A 255 -26.18 -32.75 -19.43
CA GLU A 255 -26.20 -32.12 -20.76
C GLU A 255 -25.77 -33.11 -21.84
N LYS A 256 -24.71 -33.88 -21.59
CA LYS A 256 -24.27 -34.96 -22.47
C LYS A 256 -25.37 -35.99 -22.68
N HIS A 257 -26.01 -36.46 -21.61
CA HIS A 257 -27.10 -37.42 -21.70
C HIS A 257 -28.30 -36.86 -22.48
N CYS A 258 -28.64 -35.58 -22.29
CA CYS A 258 -29.67 -34.90 -23.07
C CYS A 258 -29.27 -34.82 -24.55
N GLY A 259 -28.03 -34.45 -24.85
CA GLY A 259 -27.48 -34.42 -26.20
C GLY A 259 -27.53 -35.77 -26.89
N ASP A 260 -27.08 -36.83 -26.22
CA ASP A 260 -27.14 -38.20 -26.73
C ASP A 260 -28.59 -38.62 -26.99
N SER A 261 -29.51 -38.34 -26.06
CA SER A 261 -30.95 -38.63 -26.23
C SER A 261 -31.55 -37.88 -27.43
N ILE A 262 -31.22 -36.59 -27.59
CA ILE A 262 -31.67 -35.78 -28.73
C ILE A 262 -31.14 -36.38 -30.03
N MET A 263 -29.85 -36.72 -30.09
CA MET A 263 -29.26 -37.35 -31.28
C MET A 263 -29.94 -38.68 -31.62
N ASP A 264 -30.21 -39.53 -30.64
CA ASP A 264 -30.93 -40.80 -30.85
C ASP A 264 -32.34 -40.56 -31.41
N THR A 265 -33.06 -39.56 -30.92
CA THR A 265 -34.37 -39.19 -31.48
C THR A 265 -34.27 -38.68 -32.90
N TYR A 266 -33.26 -37.86 -33.23
CA TYR A 266 -33.03 -37.40 -34.59
C TYR A 266 -32.68 -38.54 -35.53
N TYR A 267 -31.78 -39.46 -35.13
CA TYR A 267 -31.45 -40.62 -35.94
C TYR A 267 -32.66 -41.53 -36.17
N SER A 268 -33.45 -41.78 -35.12
CA SER A 268 -34.70 -42.53 -35.25
C SER A 268 -35.68 -41.86 -36.23
N LEU A 269 -35.84 -40.54 -36.14
CA LEU A 269 -36.72 -39.78 -37.03
C LEU A 269 -36.24 -39.80 -38.48
N VAL A 270 -34.94 -39.62 -38.70
CA VAL A 270 -34.32 -39.74 -40.04
C VAL A 270 -34.57 -41.13 -40.62
N GLU A 271 -34.42 -42.18 -39.81
CA GLU A 271 -34.65 -43.56 -40.26
C GLU A 271 -36.13 -43.84 -40.56
N GLN A 272 -37.05 -43.21 -39.81
CA GLN A 272 -38.48 -43.26 -40.13
C GLN A 272 -38.79 -42.55 -41.46
N TYR A 273 -38.21 -41.37 -41.70
CA TYR A 273 -38.40 -40.67 -42.98
C TYR A 273 -37.81 -41.44 -44.15
N LYS A 274 -36.63 -42.05 -44.01
CA LYS A 274 -36.07 -42.93 -45.05
C LYS A 274 -37.00 -44.09 -45.37
N ARG A 275 -37.51 -44.79 -44.35
CA ARG A 275 -38.49 -45.86 -44.54
C ARG A 275 -39.73 -45.37 -45.28
N ARG A 276 -40.27 -44.21 -44.89
CA ARG A 276 -41.46 -43.64 -45.54
C ARG A 276 -41.22 -43.19 -46.99
N ILE A 277 -40.03 -42.66 -47.30
CA ILE A 277 -39.64 -42.33 -48.67
C ILE A 277 -39.57 -43.60 -49.51
N ASN A 278 -38.94 -44.66 -49.00
CA ASN A 278 -38.85 -45.94 -49.70
C ASN A 278 -40.24 -46.55 -49.94
N GLU A 279 -41.11 -46.55 -48.94
CA GLU A 279 -42.51 -47.03 -49.08
C GLU A 279 -43.29 -46.23 -50.12
N LEU A 280 -43.13 -44.90 -50.15
CA LEU A 280 -43.77 -44.05 -51.15
C LEU A 280 -43.23 -44.35 -52.55
N GLN A 281 -41.91 -44.48 -52.69
CA GLN A 281 -41.27 -44.79 -53.96
C GLN A 281 -41.75 -46.15 -54.49
N GLU A 282 -41.79 -47.19 -53.65
CA GLU A 282 -42.31 -48.50 -54.03
C GLU A 282 -43.79 -48.44 -54.45
N ARG A 283 -44.62 -47.65 -53.76
CA ARG A 283 -46.02 -47.43 -54.18
C ARG A 283 -46.11 -46.73 -55.53
N PHE A 284 -45.31 -45.69 -55.75
CA PHE A 284 -45.28 -44.97 -57.02
C PHE A 284 -44.83 -45.87 -58.17
N ASP A 285 -43.77 -46.66 -57.97
CA ASP A 285 -43.25 -47.59 -58.97
C ASP A 285 -44.32 -48.64 -59.32
N ASN A 286 -44.98 -49.22 -58.32
CA ASN A 286 -46.09 -50.17 -58.53
C ASN A 286 -47.27 -49.55 -59.30
N GLU A 287 -47.71 -48.34 -58.91
CA GLU A 287 -48.81 -47.66 -59.59
C GLU A 287 -48.43 -47.27 -61.03
N PHE A 288 -47.18 -46.86 -61.24
CA PHE A 288 -46.64 -46.54 -62.55
C PHE A 288 -46.63 -47.77 -63.46
N GLU A 289 -46.11 -48.91 -63.00
CA GLU A 289 -46.13 -50.18 -63.74
C GLU A 289 -47.56 -50.59 -64.10
N VAL A 290 -48.52 -50.47 -63.16
CA VAL A 290 -49.93 -50.78 -63.43
C VAL A 290 -50.50 -49.87 -64.53
N MET A 291 -50.18 -48.58 -64.51
CA MET A 291 -50.65 -47.62 -65.51
C MET A 291 -49.98 -47.84 -66.87
N GLU A 292 -48.68 -48.13 -66.89
CA GLU A 292 -47.93 -48.47 -68.10
C GLU A 292 -48.49 -49.74 -68.76
N ASN A 293 -48.78 -50.77 -67.96
CA ASN A 293 -49.43 -51.99 -68.43
C ASN A 293 -50.82 -51.72 -69.04
N LYS A 294 -51.64 -50.86 -68.41
CA LYS A 294 -52.93 -50.44 -68.98
C LYS A 294 -52.76 -49.67 -70.28
N ASN A 295 -51.78 -48.79 -70.36
CA ASN A 295 -51.51 -48.00 -71.56
C ASN A 295 -51.06 -48.91 -72.72
N ASN A 296 -50.14 -49.84 -72.44
CA ASN A 296 -49.70 -50.86 -73.39
C ASN A 296 -50.86 -51.74 -73.89
N TYR A 297 -51.78 -52.11 -72.99
CA TYR A 297 -52.98 -52.87 -73.35
C TYR A 297 -53.91 -52.08 -74.29
N ILE A 298 -54.19 -50.81 -73.98
CA ILE A 298 -55.00 -49.93 -74.83
C ILE A 298 -54.32 -49.71 -76.18
N GLN A 299 -53.01 -49.48 -76.20
CA GLN A 299 -52.24 -49.32 -77.42
C GLN A 299 -52.36 -50.56 -78.32
N ALA A 300 -52.22 -51.76 -77.74
CA ALA A 300 -52.41 -53.02 -78.46
C ALA A 300 -53.85 -53.19 -78.98
N GLN A 301 -54.88 -52.70 -78.25
CA GLN A 301 -56.25 -52.69 -78.76
C GLN A 301 -56.43 -51.70 -79.93
N ILE A 302 -55.83 -50.51 -79.84
CA ILE A 302 -55.85 -49.51 -80.91
C ILE A 302 -55.20 -50.08 -82.18
N ASP A 303 -54.06 -50.75 -82.04
CA ASP A 303 -53.37 -51.37 -83.17
C ASP A 303 -54.20 -52.50 -83.80
N LYS A 304 -54.85 -53.34 -82.99
CA LYS A 304 -55.82 -54.35 -83.49
C LYS A 304 -56.97 -53.71 -84.27
N LEU A 305 -57.54 -52.61 -83.78
CA LEU A 305 -58.61 -51.89 -84.48
C LEU A 305 -58.11 -51.23 -85.76
N ARG A 306 -56.87 -50.71 -85.76
CA ARG A 306 -56.22 -50.14 -86.94
C ARG A 306 -56.00 -51.20 -88.02
N ASP A 307 -55.56 -52.40 -87.63
CA ASP A 307 -55.37 -53.53 -88.54
C ASP A 307 -56.71 -54.05 -89.08
N ALA A 308 -57.74 -54.19 -88.23
CA ALA A 308 -59.09 -54.56 -88.66
C ALA A 308 -59.67 -53.54 -89.65
N LYS A 309 -59.51 -52.23 -89.37
CA LYS A 309 -59.90 -51.17 -90.29
C LYS A 309 -59.19 -51.30 -91.64
N LYS A 310 -57.87 -51.55 -91.63
CA LYS A 310 -57.08 -51.73 -92.85
C LYS A 310 -57.55 -52.95 -93.66
N MET A 311 -57.85 -54.06 -92.99
CA MET A 311 -58.41 -55.26 -93.61
C MET A 311 -59.77 -54.98 -94.28
N HIS A 312 -60.70 -54.34 -93.56
CA HIS A 312 -62.00 -54.00 -94.12
C HIS A 312 -61.92 -53.00 -95.27
N LEU A 313 -60.99 -52.04 -95.24
CA LEU A 313 -60.73 -51.15 -96.38
C LEU A 313 -60.26 -51.93 -97.62
N GLN A 314 -59.37 -52.91 -97.43
CA GLN A 314 -58.91 -53.78 -98.52
C GLN A 314 -60.04 -54.67 -99.06
N GLU A 315 -60.94 -55.15 -98.19
CA GLU A 315 -62.14 -55.90 -98.59
C GLU A 315 -63.10 -55.02 -99.40
N ILE A 316 -63.35 -53.78 -98.96
CA ILE A 316 -64.17 -52.81 -99.71
C ILE A 316 -63.55 -52.53 -101.08
N GLU A 317 -62.24 -52.28 -101.16
CA GLU A 317 -61.54 -52.10 -102.44
C GLU A 317 -61.62 -53.34 -103.34
N ARG A 318 -61.59 -54.55 -102.75
CA ARG A 318 -61.80 -55.80 -103.51
C ARG A 318 -63.22 -55.89 -104.03
N PHE A 319 -64.23 -55.60 -103.20
CA PHE A 319 -65.64 -55.61 -103.62
C PHE A 319 -65.93 -54.57 -104.68
N HIS A 320 -65.40 -53.34 -104.56
CA HIS A 320 -65.53 -52.34 -105.62
C HIS A 320 -64.94 -52.84 -106.95
N ARG A 321 -63.74 -53.42 -106.93
CA ARG A 321 -63.13 -54.03 -108.13
C ARG A 321 -63.96 -55.19 -108.69
N GLU A 322 -64.63 -55.96 -107.85
CA GLU A 322 -65.49 -57.07 -108.28
C GLU A 322 -66.82 -56.58 -108.87
N ILE A 323 -67.41 -55.53 -108.28
CA ILE A 323 -68.59 -54.83 -108.80
C ILE A 323 -68.27 -54.22 -110.17
N GLU A 324 -67.16 -53.50 -110.30
CA GLU A 324 -66.72 -52.89 -111.54
C GLU A 324 -66.54 -53.94 -112.65
N LYS A 325 -65.86 -55.06 -112.36
CA LYS A 325 -65.75 -56.19 -113.31
C LYS A 325 -67.10 -56.81 -113.68
N ARG A 326 -68.05 -56.89 -112.74
CA ARG A 326 -69.41 -57.38 -113.04
C ARG A 326 -70.17 -56.39 -113.91
N LEU A 327 -70.09 -55.09 -113.63
CA LEU A 327 -70.70 -54.03 -114.44
C LEU A 327 -70.11 -54.03 -115.85
N GLU A 328 -68.79 -54.14 -116.02
CA GLU A 328 -68.13 -54.27 -117.33
C GLU A 328 -68.57 -55.53 -118.09
N LYS A 329 -68.80 -56.64 -117.37
CA LYS A 329 -69.28 -57.88 -117.99
C LYS A 329 -70.73 -57.74 -118.43
N GLU A 330 -71.57 -57.14 -117.59
CA GLU A 330 -72.98 -56.88 -117.89
C GLU A 330 -73.11 -55.87 -119.04
N GLU A 331 -72.27 -54.83 -119.08
CA GLU A 331 -72.22 -53.86 -120.18
C GLU A 331 -71.78 -54.52 -121.49
N ARG A 332 -70.76 -55.40 -121.45
CA ARG A 332 -70.40 -56.23 -122.60
C ARG A 332 -71.53 -57.15 -123.05
N GLU A 333 -72.26 -57.76 -122.10
CA GLU A 333 -73.43 -58.59 -122.40
C GLU A 333 -74.59 -57.77 -123.00
N ARG A 334 -74.83 -56.55 -122.51
CA ARG A 334 -75.80 -55.61 -123.08
C ARG A 334 -75.38 -55.15 -124.47
N GLN A 335 -74.12 -54.79 -124.69
CA GLN A 335 -73.59 -54.42 -126.00
C GLN A 335 -73.69 -55.58 -126.99
N LEU A 336 -73.38 -56.82 -126.56
CA LEU A 336 -73.58 -58.03 -127.37
C LEU A 336 -75.06 -58.29 -127.67
N ALA A 337 -75.96 -58.03 -126.72
CA ALA A 337 -77.40 -58.16 -126.92
C ALA A 337 -77.95 -57.08 -127.85
N GLU A 338 -77.48 -55.85 -127.75
CA GLU A 338 -77.80 -54.75 -128.67
C GLU A 338 -77.26 -55.01 -130.07
N LEU A 339 -76.03 -55.50 -130.22
CA LEU A 339 -75.49 -55.92 -131.51
C LEU A 339 -76.32 -57.05 -132.12
N LYS A 340 -76.67 -58.09 -131.35
CA LYS A 340 -77.58 -59.15 -131.81
C LYS A 340 -78.96 -58.62 -132.20
N ARG A 341 -79.46 -57.61 -131.49
CA ARG A 341 -80.74 -56.96 -131.80
C ARG A 341 -80.64 -56.14 -133.08
N GLN A 342 -79.55 -55.40 -133.29
CA GLN A 342 -79.28 -54.66 -134.51
C GLN A 342 -79.07 -55.61 -135.71
N GLU A 343 -78.40 -56.75 -135.52
CA GLU A 343 -78.29 -57.82 -136.52
C GLU A 343 -79.68 -58.40 -136.86
N ALA A 344 -80.52 -58.68 -135.87
CA ALA A 344 -81.88 -59.15 -136.10
C ALA A 344 -82.77 -58.09 -136.79
N GLU A 345 -82.62 -56.81 -136.46
CA GLU A 345 -83.32 -55.71 -137.12
C GLU A 345 -82.81 -55.49 -138.56
N ALA A 346 -81.52 -55.64 -138.82
CA ALA A 346 -80.92 -55.61 -140.15
C ALA A 346 -81.35 -56.82 -141.01
N GLU A 347 -81.42 -58.03 -140.43
CA GLU A 347 -81.98 -59.21 -141.09
C GLU A 347 -83.47 -59.04 -141.42
N ALA A 348 -84.25 -58.44 -140.51
CA ALA A 348 -85.67 -58.13 -140.76
C ALA A 348 -85.85 -57.07 -141.87
N LEU A 349 -85.01 -56.05 -141.92
CA LEU A 349 -84.97 -55.05 -143.00
C LEU A 349 -84.55 -55.66 -144.35
N ALA A 350 -83.54 -56.54 -144.36
CA ALA A 350 -83.11 -57.28 -145.56
C ALA A 350 -84.21 -58.21 -146.08
N LEU A 351 -84.97 -58.86 -145.20
CA LEU A 351 -86.16 -59.66 -145.56
C LEU A 351 -87.27 -58.79 -146.16
N LEU A 352 -87.50 -57.59 -145.63
CA LEU A 352 -88.46 -56.62 -146.17
C LEU A 352 -88.06 -56.07 -147.54
N GLU A 353 -86.77 -55.78 -147.77
CA GLU A 353 -86.26 -55.39 -149.08
C GLU A 353 -86.32 -56.53 -150.10
N ALA A 354 -85.99 -57.77 -149.69
CA ALA A 354 -86.14 -58.96 -150.52
C ALA A 354 -87.61 -59.23 -150.90
N GLN A 355 -88.56 -58.92 -150.02
CA GLN A 355 -90.00 -58.98 -150.34
C GLN A 355 -90.45 -57.87 -151.29
N LYS A 356 -89.89 -56.66 -151.20
CA LYS A 356 -90.18 -55.56 -152.14
C LYS A 356 -89.62 -55.84 -153.55
N LEU A 357 -88.47 -56.49 -153.67
CA LEU A 357 -87.88 -56.91 -154.95
C LEU A 357 -88.63 -58.07 -155.63
N LYS A 358 -89.27 -58.97 -154.87
CA LYS A 358 -90.07 -60.08 -155.41
C LYS A 358 -91.45 -59.67 -155.95
N LYS A 359 -91.98 -58.48 -155.64
CA LYS A 359 -93.26 -57.98 -156.19
C LYS A 359 -93.16 -57.31 -157.57
N ARG A 360 -91.97 -57.09 -158.14
CA ARG A 360 -91.81 -56.42 -159.45
C ARG A 360 -91.62 -57.36 -160.67
N LYS A 361 -91.59 -58.69 -160.52
CA LYS A 361 -91.38 -59.62 -161.67
C LYS A 361 -92.14 -60.96 -161.54
N LYS A 362 -93.45 -60.97 -161.83
CA LYS A 362 -94.30 -62.13 -162.25
C LYS A 362 -95.76 -61.62 -162.34
N GLY A 363 -96.49 -61.62 -163.45
CA GLY A 363 -96.22 -62.11 -164.79
C GLY A 363 -97.39 -61.71 -165.71
N GLN A 364 -97.05 -61.35 -166.95
CA GLN A 364 -97.95 -61.35 -168.10
C GLN A 364 -97.88 -62.72 -168.79
N ASN A 365 -99.04 -63.14 -169.29
CA ASN A 365 -99.28 -63.99 -170.47
C ASN A 365 -99.65 -65.49 -170.30
N ARG A 366 -100.96 -65.77 -170.36
CA ARG A 366 -101.63 -66.76 -171.23
C ARG A 366 -103.14 -66.46 -171.28
N GLY A 367 -103.72 -66.38 -172.49
CA GLY A 367 -105.15 -66.15 -172.74
C GLY A 367 -105.92 -67.39 -173.19
N GLY A 368 -107.25 -67.27 -173.33
CA GLY A 368 -108.09 -68.21 -174.08
C GLY A 368 -109.60 -68.25 -173.75
N GLN A 369 -110.41 -67.58 -174.60
CA GLN A 369 -111.78 -67.90 -175.06
C GLN A 369 -113.09 -67.61 -174.24
N LYS A 370 -113.91 -66.78 -174.91
CA LYS A 370 -115.33 -66.94 -175.34
C LYS A 370 -116.47 -66.16 -174.65
N SER A 371 -117.24 -65.52 -175.55
CA SER A 371 -118.69 -65.20 -175.58
C SER A 371 -119.30 -64.06 -174.72
N LYS A 372 -119.72 -63.01 -175.46
CA LYS A 372 -120.96 -62.19 -175.40
C LYS A 372 -122.25 -62.95 -174.98
N PRO A 373 -123.47 -62.34 -174.90
CA PRO A 373 -123.88 -60.91 -174.93
C PRO A 373 -124.93 -60.51 -173.86
N HIS A 374 -125.00 -59.23 -173.45
CA HIS A 374 -126.16 -58.33 -173.55
C HIS A 374 -125.88 -57.01 -172.83
#